data_AF-A0A378KSU6-F1
#
_entry.id   AF-A0A378KSU6-F1
#
_cell.length_a   1.000
_cell.length_b   1.000
_cell.length_c   1.000
_cell.angle_alpha   90.00
_cell.angle_beta   90.00
_cell.angle_gamma   90.00
#
_symmetry.space_group_name_H-M   'P 1'
#
loop_
_entity.id
_entity.type
_entity.pdbx_description
1 polymer ?
#
loop_
_entity_poly.entity_id
_entity_poly.type
_entity_poly.pdbx_seq_one_letter_code
_entity_poly.pdbx_strand_id
1 'polypeptide(L)'
;MEVGNKKTKLIRKMISSLGMTLFTSSVFANDLLAKALDGDVKDSLGNGSMFWKVFILVDIILATAMAVKSKNPMVFVGVAGVAFIPAFLLKTFVF
;
A
#
# COMPACT_ATOMS: atom_id res chain seq x y z
N MET A 1 54.00 -23.35 11.93
CA MET A 1 52.58 -23.63 11.65
C MET A 1 51.69 -22.38 11.82
N GLU A 2 52.05 -21.21 11.26
CA GLU A 2 51.32 -19.95 11.56
C GLU A 2 50.63 -19.31 10.33
N VAL A 3 50.99 -19.72 9.12
CA VAL A 3 50.50 -19.10 7.87
C VAL A 3 49.06 -19.54 7.53
N GLY A 4 48.65 -20.75 7.94
CA GLY A 4 47.30 -21.27 7.73
C GLY A 4 46.20 -20.48 8.44
N ASN A 5 46.48 -19.99 9.66
CA ASN A 5 45.51 -19.27 10.50
C ASN A 5 45.21 -17.84 10.00
N LYS A 6 46.15 -17.20 9.28
CA LYS A 6 45.93 -15.84 8.73
C LYS A 6 44.96 -15.87 7.54
N LYS A 7 45.09 -16.86 6.65
CA LYS A 7 44.24 -17.00 5.46
C LYS A 7 42.80 -17.37 5.83
N THR A 8 42.60 -18.30 6.75
CA THR A 8 41.26 -18.71 7.22
C THR A 8 40.54 -17.58 7.97
N LYS A 9 41.27 -16.78 8.76
CA LYS A 9 40.71 -15.59 9.43
C LYS A 9 40.26 -14.52 8.44
N LEU A 10 41.01 -14.33 7.35
CA LEU A 10 40.68 -13.36 6.30
C LEU A 10 39.44 -13.79 5.50
N ILE A 11 39.35 -15.07 5.15
CA ILE A 11 38.18 -15.65 4.47
C ILE A 11 36.93 -15.53 5.33
N ARG A 12 37.01 -15.82 6.64
CA ARG A 12 35.88 -15.68 7.57
C ARG A 12 35.38 -14.24 7.68
N LYS A 13 36.29 -13.26 7.67
CA LYS A 13 35.95 -11.83 7.69
C LYS A 13 35.25 -11.41 6.39
N MET A 14 35.74 -11.90 5.25
CA MET A 14 35.17 -11.63 3.93
C MET A 14 33.78 -12.24 3.77
N ILE A 15 33.57 -13.47 4.24
CA ILE A 15 32.25 -14.12 4.26
C ILE A 15 31.28 -13.36 5.19
N SER A 16 31.75 -12.89 6.35
CA SER A 16 30.89 -12.11 7.26
C SER A 16 30.52 -10.75 6.67
N SER A 17 31.43 -10.08 5.96
CA SER A 17 31.12 -8.79 5.33
C SER A 17 30.18 -8.99 4.14
N LEU A 18 30.40 -10.02 3.32
CA LEU A 18 29.54 -10.35 2.19
C LEU A 18 28.13 -10.73 2.66
N GLY A 19 28.02 -11.52 3.73
CA GLY A 19 26.75 -11.81 4.39
C GLY A 19 26.04 -10.53 4.82
N MET A 20 26.74 -9.63 5.52
CA MET A 20 26.16 -8.35 5.97
C MET A 20 25.68 -7.49 4.79
N THR A 21 26.44 -7.42 3.70
CA THR A 21 26.06 -6.64 2.51
C THR A 21 24.82 -7.22 1.81
N LEU A 22 24.72 -8.55 1.71
CA LEU A 22 23.58 -9.24 1.10
C LEU A 22 22.31 -9.15 1.96
N PHE A 23 22.44 -9.22 3.29
CA PHE A 23 21.32 -8.96 4.19
C PHE A 23 20.88 -7.50 4.15
N THR A 24 21.82 -6.56 4.03
CA THR A 24 21.50 -5.13 3.89
C THR A 24 20.78 -4.85 2.57
N SER A 25 21.20 -5.45 1.46
CA SER A 25 20.50 -5.30 0.18
C SER A 25 19.10 -5.95 0.19
N SER A 26 18.92 -7.05 0.91
CA SER A 26 17.59 -7.68 1.10
C SER A 26 16.64 -6.79 1.93
N VAL A 27 17.13 -6.08 2.94
CA VAL A 27 16.33 -5.12 3.71
C VAL A 27 15.95 -3.91 2.84
N PHE A 28 16.85 -3.42 1.98
CA PHE A 28 16.57 -2.33 1.04
C PHE A 28 15.71 -2.75 -0.17
N ALA A 29 15.63 -4.02 -0.53
CA ALA A 29 14.81 -4.50 -1.66
C ALA A 29 13.31 -4.64 -1.30
N ASN A 30 12.97 -4.84 -0.02
CA ASN A 30 11.59 -4.76 0.45
C ASN A 30 10.97 -3.36 0.26
N ASP A 31 11.80 -2.34 0.04
CA ASP A 31 11.37 -0.97 -0.22
C ASP A 31 10.91 -0.75 -1.67
N LEU A 32 11.24 -1.58 -2.66
CA LEU A 32 10.81 -1.30 -4.05
C LEU A 32 9.30 -1.52 -4.26
N LEU A 33 8.73 -2.54 -3.62
CA LEU A 33 7.29 -2.77 -3.59
C LEU A 33 6.58 -1.74 -2.71
N ALA A 34 7.16 -1.39 -1.56
CA ALA A 34 6.62 -0.34 -0.70
C ALA A 34 6.61 1.02 -1.41
N LYS A 35 7.69 1.36 -2.11
CA LYS A 35 7.89 2.63 -2.83
C LYS A 35 7.08 2.72 -4.13
N ALA A 36 6.83 1.60 -4.80
CA ALA A 36 5.85 1.54 -5.90
C ALA A 36 4.40 1.70 -5.38
N LEU A 37 4.11 1.22 -4.18
CA LEU A 37 2.82 1.41 -3.49
C LEU A 37 2.65 2.86 -2.97
N ASP A 38 3.74 3.49 -2.54
CA ASP A 38 3.76 4.83 -1.93
C ASP A 38 3.61 5.98 -2.95
N GLY A 39 3.89 5.73 -4.24
CA GLY A 39 3.75 6.71 -5.32
C GLY A 39 2.50 6.47 -6.17
N ASP A 40 2.55 5.46 -7.04
CA ASP A 40 1.53 5.27 -8.08
C ASP A 40 0.18 4.82 -7.52
N VAL A 41 0.19 3.95 -6.49
CA VAL A 41 -1.04 3.44 -5.88
C VAL A 41 -1.63 4.47 -4.92
N LYS A 42 -0.79 5.19 -4.17
CA LYS A 42 -1.21 6.32 -3.33
C LYS A 42 -1.86 7.44 -4.15
N ASP A 43 -1.30 7.79 -5.30
CA ASP A 43 -1.87 8.85 -6.13
C ASP A 43 -3.15 8.39 -6.85
N SER A 44 -3.23 7.10 -7.20
CA SER A 44 -4.40 6.52 -7.89
C SER A 44 -5.56 6.16 -6.96
N LEU A 45 -5.28 5.74 -5.71
CA LEU A 45 -6.28 5.28 -4.73
C LEU A 45 -6.33 6.14 -3.46
N GLY A 46 -5.53 7.20 -3.39
CA GLY A 46 -5.53 8.12 -2.26
C GLY A 46 -6.86 8.84 -2.10
N ASN A 47 -7.12 9.34 -0.89
CA ASN A 47 -8.41 9.91 -0.47
C ASN A 47 -8.90 11.09 -1.34
N GLY A 48 -8.04 11.67 -2.18
CA GLY A 48 -8.37 12.76 -3.12
C GLY A 48 -8.35 12.37 -4.61
N SER A 49 -8.10 11.10 -4.95
CA SER A 49 -7.90 10.66 -6.33
C SER A 49 -9.17 10.76 -7.18
N MET A 50 -9.01 10.78 -8.50
CA MET A 50 -10.14 10.76 -9.43
C MET A 50 -10.98 9.48 -9.31
N PHE A 51 -10.39 8.36 -8.90
CA PHE A 51 -11.10 7.09 -8.75
C PHE A 51 -12.24 7.22 -7.74
N TRP A 52 -11.96 7.69 -6.52
CA TRP A 52 -12.98 7.86 -5.48
C TRP A 52 -14.07 8.85 -5.88
N LYS A 53 -13.68 9.95 -6.54
CA LYS A 53 -14.63 10.95 -7.02
C LYS A 53 -15.59 10.37 -8.06
N VAL A 54 -15.07 9.63 -9.04
CA VAL A 54 -15.91 9.01 -10.09
C VAL A 54 -16.76 7.88 -9.51
N PHE A 55 -16.20 7.05 -8.64
CA PHE A 55 -16.92 5.94 -8.00
C PHE A 55 -18.10 6.44 -7.16
N ILE A 56 -17.88 7.43 -6.29
CA ILE A 56 -18.93 8.03 -5.45
C ILE A 56 -19.99 8.74 -6.33
N LEU A 57 -19.57 9.41 -7.41
CA LEU A 57 -20.49 10.06 -8.33
C LEU A 57 -21.44 9.04 -8.99
N VAL A 58 -20.90 7.93 -9.50
CA VAL A 58 -21.69 6.86 -10.11
C VAL A 58 -22.65 6.25 -9.08
N ASP A 59 -22.17 6.01 -7.85
CA ASP A 59 -22.99 5.44 -6.78
C ASP A 59 -24.15 6.36 -6.38
N ILE A 60 -23.91 7.68 -6.27
CA ILE A 60 -24.96 8.68 -6.02
C ILE A 60 -25.99 8.69 -7.15
N ILE A 61 -25.57 8.62 -8.42
CA ILE A 61 -26.49 8.62 -9.56
C ILE A 61 -27.38 7.35 -9.52
N LEU A 62 -26.79 6.18 -9.28
CA LEU A 62 -27.51 4.92 -9.16
C LEU A 62 -28.45 4.91 -7.95
N ALA A 63 -27.99 5.40 -6.80
CA ALA A 63 -28.79 5.55 -5.60
C ALA A 63 -29.95 6.53 -5.81
N THR A 64 -29.73 7.61 -6.56
CA THR A 64 -30.78 8.57 -6.92
C THR A 64 -31.81 7.93 -7.83
N ALA A 65 -31.39 7.18 -8.85
CA ALA A 65 -32.30 6.44 -9.71
C ALA A 65 -33.14 5.40 -8.92
N MET A 66 -32.50 4.70 -7.98
CA MET A 66 -33.15 3.76 -7.08
C MET A 66 -34.10 4.45 -6.10
N ALA A 67 -33.72 5.60 -5.55
CA ALA A 67 -34.55 6.39 -4.65
C ALA A 67 -35.79 6.94 -5.36
N VAL A 68 -35.67 7.37 -6.61
CA VAL A 68 -36.81 7.82 -7.43
C VAL A 68 -37.76 6.66 -7.75
N LYS A 69 -37.22 5.50 -8.12
CA LYS A 69 -38.03 4.30 -8.43
C LYS A 69 -38.73 3.72 -7.19
N SER A 70 -38.00 3.61 -6.07
CA SER A 70 -38.50 3.00 -4.84
C SER A 70 -39.24 3.98 -3.92
N LYS A 71 -39.12 5.29 -4.18
CA LYS A 71 -39.57 6.39 -3.31
C LYS A 71 -39.02 6.28 -1.88
N ASN A 72 -37.89 5.60 -1.70
CA ASN A 72 -37.28 5.36 -0.40
C ASN A 72 -35.92 6.08 -0.30
N PRO A 73 -35.80 7.15 0.51
CA PRO A 73 -34.56 7.90 0.66
C PRO A 73 -33.48 7.14 1.45
N MET A 74 -33.81 6.01 2.08
CA MET A 74 -32.87 5.22 2.87
C MET A 74 -31.69 4.65 2.04
N VAL A 75 -31.83 4.59 0.71
CA VAL A 75 -30.77 4.15 -0.21
C VAL A 75 -29.50 5.03 -0.09
N PHE A 76 -29.65 6.30 0.27
CA PHE A 76 -28.50 7.22 0.46
C PHE A 76 -27.65 6.88 1.69
N VAL A 77 -28.20 6.14 2.67
CA VAL A 77 -27.42 5.66 3.82
C VAL A 77 -26.38 4.63 3.36
N GLY A 78 -26.74 3.80 2.36
CA GLY A 78 -25.80 2.87 1.72
C GLY A 78 -24.64 3.61 1.06
N VAL A 79 -24.93 4.67 0.30
CA VAL A 79 -23.92 5.52 -0.35
C VAL A 79 -22.97 6.14 0.67
N ALA A 80 -23.51 6.62 1.80
CA ALA A 80 -22.69 7.18 2.88
C ALA A 80 -21.75 6.11 3.48
N GLY A 81 -22.24 4.88 3.70
CA GLY A 81 -21.41 3.78 4.18
C GLY A 81 -20.32 3.38 3.18
N VAL A 82 -20.65 3.28 1.90
CA VAL A 82 -19.73 2.91 0.81
C VAL A 82 -18.66 3.98 0.59
N ALA A 83 -18.97 5.26 0.79
CA ALA A 83 -17.97 6.33 0.75
C ALA A 83 -17.12 6.39 2.03
N PHE A 84 -17.71 6.15 3.20
CA PHE A 84 -17.06 6.36 4.49
C PHE A 84 -16.13 5.22 4.90
N ILE A 85 -16.53 3.96 4.67
CA ILE A 85 -15.73 2.80 5.09
C ILE A 85 -14.35 2.81 4.41
N PRO A 86 -14.23 2.96 3.08
CA PRO A 86 -12.92 2.96 2.43
C PRO A 86 -12.10 4.20 2.77
N ALA A 87 -12.73 5.38 2.87
CA ALA A 87 -12.05 6.60 3.29
C ALA A 87 -11.47 6.47 4.71
N PHE A 88 -12.20 5.82 5.61
CA PHE A 88 -11.73 5.49 6.96
C PHE A 88 -10.55 4.51 6.91
N LEU A 89 -10.71 3.38 6.22
CA LEU A 89 -9.69 2.33 6.14
C LEU A 89 -8.39 2.85 5.50
N LEU A 90 -8.48 3.63 4.43
CA LEU A 90 -7.31 4.24 3.79
C LEU A 90 -6.62 5.24 4.73
N LYS A 91 -7.38 6.05 5.46
CA LYS A 91 -6.84 7.04 6.40
C LYS A 91 -6.27 6.42 7.69
N THR A 92 -6.66 5.20 8.06
CA THR A 92 -6.16 4.57 9.31
C THR A 92 -5.09 3.53 9.07
N PHE A 93 -5.08 2.87 7.90
CA PHE A 93 -4.19 1.73 7.64
C PHE A 93 -3.20 1.96 6.49
N VAL A 94 -3.43 2.94 5.62
CA VAL A 94 -2.58 3.21 4.45
C VAL A 94 -1.89 4.57 4.53
N PHE A 95 -2.53 5.59 5.10
CA PHE A 95 -2.01 6.96 5.24
C PHE A 95 -1.93 7.42 6.68
#